data_AF-A0A0J6KLY4-F1
#
_entry.id   AF-A0A0J6KLY4-F1
#
_cell.length_a   1.000
_cell.length_b   1.000
_cell.length_c   1.000
_cell.angle_alpha   90.00
_cell.angle_beta   90.00
_cell.angle_gamma   90.00
#
_symmetry.space_group_name_H-M   'P 1'
#
loop_
_entity.id
_entity.type
_entity.pdbx_description
1 polymer ?
#
loop_
_entity_poly.entity_id
_entity_poly.type
_entity_poly.pdbx_seq_one_letter_code
_entity_poly.pdbx_strand_id
1 'polypeptide(L)'
;MSIITASPRPSPLRQMHEQIKQLRIVTAGQGNLYALVKTLEQHYLQTDAGLTRGIVHIHTANQSLHAMLALLLNCPEEQQVNCKQIVTLLEPIHQELQAGFTQMSEAM
;
A
#
# COMPACT_ATOMS: atom_id res chain seq x y z
N MET A 1 -1.64 -36.89 -1.46
CA MET A 1 -2.11 -35.57 -1.92
C MET A 1 -0.91 -34.64 -1.92
N SER A 2 -0.26 -34.45 -3.07
CA SER A 2 0.91 -33.57 -3.18
C SER A 2 0.42 -32.16 -3.46
N ILE A 3 0.60 -31.25 -2.50
CA ILE A 3 0.31 -29.83 -2.68
C ILE A 3 1.37 -29.31 -3.66
N ILE A 4 0.96 -29.05 -4.91
CA ILE A 4 1.80 -28.29 -5.84
C ILE A 4 1.89 -26.89 -5.27
N THR A 5 2.99 -26.59 -4.59
CA THR A 5 3.34 -25.23 -4.21
C THR A 5 3.72 -24.50 -5.49
N ALA A 6 2.75 -23.80 -6.09
CA ALA A 6 3.05 -22.85 -7.15
C ALA A 6 4.06 -21.85 -6.59
N SER A 7 5.30 -21.90 -7.09
CA SER A 7 6.34 -20.95 -6.70
C SER A 7 5.79 -19.55 -7.03
N PRO A 8 5.67 -18.65 -6.03
CA PRO A 8 5.02 -17.37 -6.25
C PRO A 8 5.82 -16.60 -7.30
N ARG A 9 5.19 -16.34 -8.45
CA ARG A 9 5.78 -15.49 -9.48
C ARG A 9 6.11 -14.15 -8.82
N PRO A 10 7.32 -13.59 -9.01
CA PRO A 10 7.68 -12.32 -8.42
C PRO A 10 6.70 -11.24 -8.90
N SER A 11 6.29 -10.34 -8.01
CA SER A 11 5.39 -9.24 -8.36
C SER A 11 5.97 -8.41 -9.51
N PRO A 12 5.13 -7.78 -10.35
CA PRO A 12 5.62 -6.93 -11.44
C PRO A 12 6.61 -5.86 -10.96
N LEU A 13 6.36 -5.24 -9.80
CA LEU A 13 7.28 -4.28 -9.19
C LEU A 13 8.65 -4.89 -8.89
N ARG A 14 8.67 -6.09 -8.30
CA ARG A 14 9.92 -6.80 -8.00
C ARG A 14 10.68 -7.17 -9.26
N GLN A 15 9.98 -7.57 -10.32
CA GLN A 15 10.61 -7.84 -11.62
C GLN A 15 11.24 -6.57 -12.21
N MET A 16 10.52 -5.44 -12.16
CA MET A 16 11.02 -4.14 -12.61
C MET A 16 12.26 -3.70 -11.84
N HIS A 17 12.28 -3.88 -10.51
CA HIS A 17 13.44 -3.57 -9.68
C HIS A 17 14.69 -4.36 -10.11
N GLU A 18 14.54 -5.66 -10.36
CA GLU A 18 15.65 -6.49 -10.81
C GLU A 18 16.13 -6.08 -12.21
N GLN A 19 15.24 -5.72 -13.12
CA GLN A 19 15.61 -5.18 -14.44
C GLN A 19 16.39 -3.86 -14.33
N ILE A 20 15.97 -2.95 -13.44
CA ILE A 20 16.68 -1.68 -13.17
C ILE A 20 18.10 -1.96 -12.65
N LYS A 21 18.27 -2.93 -11.74
CA LYS A 21 19.60 -3.33 -11.27
C LYS A 21 20.49 -3.83 -12.40
N GLN A 22 19.96 -4.68 -13.27
CA GLN A 22 20.73 -5.18 -14.42
C GLN A 22 21.12 -4.05 -15.38
N LEU A 23 20.18 -3.14 -15.69
CA LEU A 23 20.46 -1.97 -16.51
C LEU A 23 21.54 -1.08 -15.90
N ARG A 24 21.55 -0.91 -14.58
CA ARG A 24 22.54 -0.09 -13.87
C ARG A 24 23.95 -0.66 -13.99
N ILE A 25 24.08 -1.99 -13.99
CA ILE A 25 25.35 -2.68 -14.21
C ILE A 25 25.82 -2.50 -15.66
N VAL A 26 24.96 -2.76 -16.63
CA VAL A 26 25.31 -2.74 -18.06
C VAL A 26 25.62 -1.33 -18.57
N THR A 27 24.95 -0.31 -18.02
CA THR A 27 25.15 1.09 -18.41
C THR A 27 26.24 1.80 -17.60
N ALA A 28 26.94 1.09 -16.70
CA ALA A 28 27.99 1.68 -15.89
C ALA A 28 29.07 2.34 -16.78
N GLY A 29 29.39 3.61 -16.49
CA GLY A 29 30.34 4.40 -17.28
C GLY A 29 29.78 4.97 -18.59
N GLN A 30 28.57 4.59 -19.00
CA GLN A 30 27.90 5.14 -20.19
C GLN A 30 27.09 6.38 -19.79
N GLY A 31 27.78 7.49 -19.51
CA GLY A 31 27.26 8.73 -18.91
C GLY A 31 25.75 8.98 -19.01
N ASN A 32 25.24 9.22 -20.22
CA ASN A 32 23.81 9.55 -20.43
C ASN A 32 22.87 8.35 -20.15
N LEU A 33 23.26 7.13 -20.53
CA LEU A 33 22.45 5.93 -20.29
C LEU A 33 22.42 5.59 -18.80
N TYR A 34 23.54 5.74 -18.11
CA TYR A 34 23.62 5.59 -16.65
C TYR A 34 22.73 6.60 -15.92
N ALA A 35 22.75 7.87 -16.35
CA ALA A 35 21.90 8.91 -15.79
C ALA A 35 20.41 8.58 -15.97
N LEU A 36 20.01 8.10 -17.15
CA LEU A 36 18.63 7.67 -17.40
C LEU A 36 18.20 6.52 -16.49
N VAL A 37 19.06 5.50 -16.33
CA VAL A 37 18.78 4.37 -15.44
C VAL A 37 18.67 4.82 -13.99
N LYS A 38 19.50 5.78 -13.56
CA LYS A 38 19.40 6.37 -12.22
C LYS A 38 18.07 7.09 -12.00
N THR A 39 17.58 7.85 -12.99
CA THR A 39 16.25 8.48 -12.92
C THR A 39 15.14 7.43 -12.85
N LEU A 40 15.25 6.35 -13.62
CA LEU A 40 14.28 5.25 -13.57
C LEU A 40 14.27 4.55 -12.19
N GLU A 41 15.45 4.32 -11.60
CA GLU A 41 15.58 3.77 -10.25
C GLU A 41 14.94 4.68 -9.20
N GLN A 42 15.17 5.99 -9.29
CA GLN A 42 14.54 6.97 -8.39
C GLN A 42 13.02 6.95 -8.50
N HIS A 43 12.49 6.91 -9.72
CA HIS A 43 11.05 6.85 -9.94
C HIS A 43 10.46 5.55 -9.38
N TYR A 44 11.11 4.40 -9.62
CA TYR A 44 10.73 3.13 -9.02
C TYR A 44 10.65 3.21 -7.49
N LEU A 45 11.68 3.77 -6.83
CA LEU A 45 11.71 3.89 -5.38
C LEU A 45 10.60 4.80 -4.84
N GLN A 46 10.27 5.88 -5.56
CA GLN A 46 9.16 6.77 -5.21
C GLN A 46 7.82 6.05 -5.32
N THR A 47 7.59 5.30 -6.41
CA THR A 47 6.40 4.47 -6.62
C THR A 47 6.26 3.40 -5.53
N ASP A 48 7.33 2.65 -5.24
CA ASP A 48 7.33 1.60 -4.20
C ASP A 48 7.02 2.18 -2.81
N ALA A 49 7.60 3.33 -2.47
CA ALA A 49 7.31 4.04 -1.24
C ALA A 49 5.85 4.53 -1.18
N GLY A 50 5.33 5.10 -2.28
CA GLY A 50 3.93 5.54 -2.38
C GLY A 50 2.95 4.39 -2.18
N LEU A 51 3.16 3.26 -2.88
CA LEU A 51 2.36 2.05 -2.72
C LEU A 51 2.44 1.50 -1.28
N THR A 52 3.63 1.46 -0.70
CA THR A 52 3.83 0.99 0.68
C THR A 52 3.05 1.85 1.67
N ARG A 53 3.15 3.19 1.57
CA ARG A 53 2.37 4.11 2.41
C ARG A 53 0.86 3.92 2.19
N GLY A 54 0.43 3.77 0.94
CA GLY A 54 -0.95 3.51 0.59
C GLY A 54 -1.51 2.25 1.25
N ILE A 55 -0.75 1.15 1.21
CA ILE A 55 -1.10 -0.12 1.87
C ILE A 55 -1.21 0.06 3.39
N VAL A 56 -0.28 0.79 4.00
CA VAL A 56 -0.31 1.07 5.45
C VAL A 56 -1.59 1.79 5.84
N HIS A 57 -1.99 2.84 5.11
CA HIS A 57 -3.24 3.55 5.36
C HIS A 57 -4.47 2.65 5.23
N ILE A 58 -4.55 1.83 4.18
CA ILE A 58 -5.65 0.87 4.00
C ILE A 58 -5.68 -0.15 5.14
N HIS A 59 -4.51 -0.63 5.57
CA HIS A 59 -4.42 -1.57 6.68
C HIS A 59 -4.89 -0.94 7.99
N THR A 60 -4.49 0.30 8.27
CA THR A 60 -4.96 1.06 9.44
C THR A 60 -6.47 1.23 9.41
N ALA A 61 -7.04 1.70 8.29
CA ALA A 61 -8.49 1.82 8.12
C ALA A 61 -9.21 0.50 8.39
N ASN A 62 -8.68 -0.60 7.86
CA ASN A 62 -9.25 -1.92 8.07
C ASN A 62 -9.20 -2.34 9.54
N GLN A 63 -8.08 -2.12 10.24
CA GLN A 63 -7.99 -2.40 11.68
C GLN A 63 -8.97 -1.55 12.49
N SER A 64 -9.11 -0.27 12.16
CA SER A 64 -10.06 0.63 12.81
C SER A 64 -11.51 0.19 12.58
N LEU A 65 -11.87 -0.27 11.39
CA LEU A 65 -13.18 -0.87 11.10
C LEU A 65 -13.44 -2.11 11.96
N HIS A 66 -12.46 -3.01 12.08
CA HIS A 66 -12.58 -4.19 12.94
C HIS A 66 -12.76 -3.82 14.41
N ALA A 67 -12.02 -2.83 14.91
CA ALA A 67 -12.17 -2.33 16.27
C ALA A 67 -13.56 -1.72 16.50
N MET A 68 -14.06 -0.92 15.54
CA MET A 68 -15.40 -0.34 15.62
C MET A 68 -16.49 -1.42 15.62
N LEU A 69 -16.38 -2.44 14.76
CA LEU A 69 -17.30 -3.58 14.75
C LEU A 69 -17.28 -4.32 16.09
N ALA A 70 -16.10 -4.55 16.68
CA ALA A 70 -15.98 -5.17 17.99
C ALA A 70 -16.66 -4.32 19.08
N LEU A 71 -16.54 -2.99 19.04
CA LEU A 71 -17.23 -2.10 19.99
C LEU A 71 -18.75 -2.16 19.83
N LEU A 72 -19.25 -2.17 18.59
CA LEU A 72 -20.68 -2.27 18.31
C LEU A 72 -21.27 -3.62 18.73
N LEU A 73 -20.54 -4.72 18.51
CA LEU A 73 -20.97 -6.06 18.92
C LEU A 73 -20.95 -6.27 20.43
N ASN A 74 -20.06 -5.59 21.14
CA ASN A 74 -19.97 -5.65 22.61
C ASN A 74 -20.77 -4.54 23.32
N CYS A 75 -21.54 -3.75 22.55
CA CYS A 75 -22.36 -2.69 23.13
C CYS A 75 -23.54 -3.33 23.88
N PRO A 76 -23.78 -2.98 25.17
CA PRO A 76 -24.94 -3.46 25.91
C PRO A 76 -26.22 -3.09 25.17
N GLU A 77 -27.21 -3.98 25.13
CA GLU A 77 -28.49 -3.76 24.42
C GLU A 77 -29.23 -2.48 24.87
N GLU A 78 -28.98 -2.03 26.10
CA GLU A 78 -29.56 -0.82 26.68
C GLU A 78 -28.84 0.48 26.26
N GLN A 79 -27.64 0.37 25.68
CA GLN A 79 -26.81 1.50 25.31
C GLN A 79 -26.99 1.83 23.83
N GLN A 80 -27.78 2.86 23.54
CA GLN A 80 -27.98 3.33 22.17
C GLN A 80 -26.75 4.10 21.67
N VAL A 81 -26.08 3.56 20.65
CA VAL A 81 -25.10 4.31 19.88
C VAL A 81 -25.85 5.20 18.90
N ASN A 82 -25.72 6.52 19.04
CA ASN A 82 -26.39 7.44 18.13
C ASN A 82 -25.60 7.64 16.83
N CYS A 83 -26.29 8.06 15.77
CA CYS A 83 -25.67 8.25 14.45
C CYS A 83 -24.50 9.25 14.47
N LYS A 84 -24.50 10.26 15.34
CA LYS A 84 -23.39 11.22 15.43
C LYS A 84 -22.12 10.54 15.96
N GLN A 85 -22.24 9.65 16.93
CA GLN A 85 -21.10 8.88 17.46
C GLN A 85 -20.52 7.94 16.40
N ILE A 86 -21.38 7.29 15.62
CA ILE A 86 -20.95 6.44 14.50
C ILE A 86 -20.20 7.26 13.45
N VAL A 87 -20.73 8.43 13.07
CA VAL A 87 -20.05 9.32 12.11
C VAL A 87 -18.68 9.75 12.63
N THR A 88 -18.57 10.13 13.90
CA THR A 88 -17.27 10.49 14.51
C THR A 88 -16.26 9.33 14.46
N LEU A 89 -16.72 8.08 14.61
CA LEU A 89 -15.85 6.90 14.52
C LEU A 89 -15.48 6.54 13.08
N LEU A 90 -16.36 6.80 12.12
CA LEU A 90 -16.15 6.53 10.70
C LEU A 90 -15.25 7.57 10.01
N GLU A 91 -15.28 8.82 10.45
CA GLU A 91 -14.49 9.90 9.86
C GLU A 91 -12.99 9.59 9.75
N PRO A 92 -12.27 9.16 10.82
CA PRO A 92 -10.85 8.83 10.70
C PRO A 92 -10.60 7.62 9.76
N ILE A 93 -11.54 6.68 9.69
CA ILE A 93 -11.46 5.53 8.77
C ILE A 93 -11.55 6.01 7.33
N HIS A 94 -12.49 6.92 7.05
CA HIS A 94 -12.63 7.52 5.73
C HIS A 94 -11.36 8.29 5.32
N GLN A 95 -10.78 9.07 6.24
CA GLN A 95 -9.53 9.80 6.00
C GLN A 95 -8.38 8.87 5.65
N GLU A 96 -8.21 7.76 6.38
CA GLU A 96 -7.20 6.74 6.08
C GLU A 96 -7.44 6.07 4.72
N LEU A 97 -8.69 5.72 4.39
CA LEU A 97 -9.02 5.16 3.07
C LEU A 97 -8.71 6.15 1.93
N GLN A 98 -9.03 7.43 2.12
CA GLN A 98 -8.76 8.48 1.14
C GLN A 98 -7.26 8.72 0.98
N ALA A 99 -6.51 8.78 2.08
CA ALA A 99 -5.05 8.91 2.07
C ALA A 99 -4.41 7.70 1.36
N GLY A 100 -4.87 6.49 1.67
CA GLY A 100 -4.43 5.26 1.03
C GLY A 100 -4.67 5.27 -0.48
N PHE A 101 -5.89 5.60 -0.90
CA PHE A 101 -6.24 5.71 -2.32
C PHE A 101 -5.37 6.75 -3.04
N THR A 102 -5.20 7.93 -2.44
CA THR A 102 -4.40 9.02 -3.02
C THR A 102 -2.95 8.56 -3.24
N GLN A 103 -2.30 8.01 -2.21
CA GLN A 103 -0.92 7.52 -2.29
C GLN A 103 -0.75 6.40 -3.33
N MET A 104 -1.72 5.51 -3.48
CA MET A 104 -1.67 4.46 -4.50
C MET A 104 -1.91 5.01 -5.90
N SER A 105 -2.80 5.99 -6.06
CA SER A 105 -3.09 6.61 -7.35
C SER A 105 -1.93 7.47 -7.87
N GLU A 106 -1.20 8.14 -6.98
CA GLU A 106 0.00 8.91 -7.35
C GLU A 106 1.18 7.99 -7.74
N ALA A 107 1.12 6.72 -7.34
CA ALA A 107 2.13 5.73 -7.64
C ALA A 107 1.84 4.92 -8.92
N MET A 108 0.62 5.03 -9.48
CA MET A 108 0.16 4.37 -10.72
C MET A 108 0.19 5.33 -11.92
#